data_AF-A0A7V9IQS2-F1
#
_entry.id   AF-A0A7V9IQS2-F1
#
_cell.length_a   1.000
_cell.length_b   1.000
_cell.length_c   1.000
_cell.angle_alpha   90.00
_cell.angle_beta   90.00
_cell.angle_gamma   90.00
#
_symmetry.space_group_name_H-M   'P 1'
#
loop_
_entity.id
_entity.type
_entity.pdbx_description
1 polymer ?
#
loop_
_entity_poly.entity_id
_entity_poly.type
_entity_poly.pdbx_seq_one_letter_code
_entity_poly.pdbx_strand_id
1 'polypeptide(L)'
;MKLVDTSVIVDHLRGSVAATALLEAWVDTDESLAASELTRFELLSGVRPAEQDALEALFSVFAWVPVTEDACRHAGAFARTYRRSHSGIGVVDYLLAGTAQTLGADLVTTNVRHFPMFDDLRAPYSDGSHKS
;
A
#
# COMPACT_ATOMS: atom_id res chain seq x y z
N MET A 1 -5.24 2.50 12.39
CA MET A 1 -5.01 3.12 11.06
C MET A 1 -4.23 2.15 10.20
N LYS A 2 -4.74 1.90 9.01
CA LYS A 2 -4.12 1.07 7.98
C LYS A 2 -3.56 1.98 6.88
N LEU A 3 -2.28 1.84 6.54
CA LEU A 3 -1.71 2.46 5.36
C LEU A 3 -1.74 1.42 4.23
N VAL A 4 -2.69 1.59 3.31
CA VAL A 4 -2.96 0.64 2.24
C VAL A 4 -2.05 0.91 1.05
N ASP A 5 -1.29 -0.10 0.67
CA ASP A 5 -0.41 -0.12 -0.50
C ASP A 5 -1.23 -0.26 -1.81
N THR A 6 -0.63 0.19 -2.90
CA THR A 6 -1.17 0.10 -4.26
C THR A 6 -1.56 -1.33 -4.63
N SER A 7 -0.80 -2.34 -4.18
CA SER A 7 -1.08 -3.74 -4.47
C SER A 7 -2.49 -4.18 -4.07
N VAL A 8 -2.93 -3.79 -2.87
CA VAL A 8 -4.26 -4.15 -2.34
C VAL A 8 -5.38 -3.42 -3.06
N ILE A 9 -5.16 -2.15 -3.39
CA ILE A 9 -6.11 -1.33 -4.14
C ILE A 9 -6.29 -1.87 -5.56
N VAL A 10 -5.19 -2.25 -6.22
CA VAL A 10 -5.23 -2.84 -7.56
C VAL A 10 -5.98 -4.17 -7.56
N ASP A 11 -5.76 -5.02 -6.54
CA ASP A 11 -6.49 -6.29 -6.43
C ASP A 11 -8.00 -6.06 -6.26
N HIS A 12 -8.40 -5.06 -5.46
CA HIS A 12 -9.81 -4.66 -5.35
C HIS A 12 -10.39 -4.19 -6.70
N LEU A 13 -9.69 -3.28 -7.40
CA LEU A 13 -10.12 -2.77 -8.70
C LEU A 13 -10.21 -3.86 -9.78
N ARG A 14 -9.44 -4.94 -9.64
CA ARG A 14 -9.51 -6.13 -10.51
C ARG A 14 -10.62 -7.11 -10.12
N GLY A 15 -11.39 -6.82 -9.08
CA GLY A 15 -12.49 -7.66 -8.61
C GLY A 15 -12.05 -8.82 -7.71
N SER A 16 -10.89 -8.73 -7.06
CA SER A 16 -10.49 -9.72 -6.05
C SER A 16 -11.48 -9.73 -4.88
N VAL A 17 -12.17 -10.86 -4.70
CA VAL A 17 -13.15 -11.04 -3.61
C VAL A 17 -12.50 -10.84 -2.25
N ALA A 18 -11.27 -11.29 -2.06
CA ALA A 18 -10.55 -11.16 -0.80
C ALA A 18 -10.17 -9.70 -0.50
N ALA A 19 -9.69 -8.97 -1.51
CA ALA A 19 -9.35 -7.55 -1.36
C ALA A 19 -10.59 -6.70 -1.09
N THR A 20 -11.67 -6.95 -1.83
CA THR A 20 -12.95 -6.25 -1.65
C THR A 20 -13.53 -6.52 -0.28
N ALA A 21 -13.62 -7.78 0.16
CA ALA A 21 -14.14 -8.13 1.47
C ALA A 21 -13.32 -7.52 2.61
N LEU A 22 -11.99 -7.41 2.45
CA LEU A 22 -11.13 -6.75 3.43
C LEU A 22 -11.45 -5.25 3.56
N LEU A 23 -11.52 -4.54 2.43
CA LEU A 23 -11.80 -3.10 2.41
C LEU A 23 -13.21 -2.80 2.92
N GLU A 24 -14.22 -3.58 2.49
CA GLU A 24 -15.60 -3.45 2.97
C GLU A 24 -15.69 -3.68 4.48
N ALA A 25 -15.05 -4.73 5.01
CA ALA A 25 -15.05 -4.99 6.44
C ALA A 25 -14.43 -3.85 7.27
N TRP A 26 -13.41 -3.18 6.73
CA TRP A 26 -12.81 -2.02 7.39
C TRP A 26 -13.67 -0.77 7.33
N VAL A 27 -14.36 -0.55 6.20
CA VAL A 27 -15.35 0.53 6.10
C VAL A 27 -16.50 0.28 7.09
N ASP A 28 -17.02 -0.95 7.17
CA ASP A 28 -18.11 -1.32 8.08
C ASP A 28 -17.74 -1.22 9.56
N THR A 29 -16.45 -1.31 9.89
CA THR A 29 -15.94 -1.21 11.27
C THR A 29 -15.34 0.15 11.60
N ASP A 30 -15.53 1.16 10.74
CA ASP A 30 -14.97 2.51 10.88
C ASP A 30 -13.43 2.51 11.10
N GLU A 31 -12.71 1.53 10.55
CA GLU A 31 -11.25 1.50 10.61
C GLU A 31 -10.69 2.65 9.76
N SER A 32 -9.70 3.35 10.31
CA SER A 32 -9.09 4.48 9.61
C SER A 32 -8.20 3.98 8.47
N LEU A 33 -8.66 4.19 7.23
CA LEU A 33 -7.94 3.85 6.01
C LEU A 33 -7.19 5.06 5.47
N ALA A 34 -5.89 4.88 5.23
CA ALA A 34 -5.04 5.86 4.59
C ALA A 34 -4.27 5.25 3.42
N ALA A 35 -3.87 6.08 2.47
CA ALA A 35 -2.98 5.69 1.37
C ALA A 35 -1.98 6.81 1.08
N SER A 36 -0.79 6.48 0.60
CA SER A 36 0.23 7.47 0.25
C SER A 36 -0.14 8.19 -1.05
N GLU A 37 0.21 9.47 -1.19
CA GLU A 37 0.13 10.18 -2.49
C GLU A 37 0.97 9.47 -3.58
N LEU A 38 1.99 8.69 -3.20
CA LEU A 38 2.73 7.84 -4.14
C LEU A 38 1.84 6.72 -4.70
N THR A 39 1.00 6.11 -3.88
CA THR A 39 0.00 5.12 -4.30
C THR A 39 -1.04 5.76 -5.22
N ARG A 40 -1.49 6.99 -4.91
CA ARG A 40 -2.38 7.74 -5.80
C ARG A 40 -1.75 7.94 -7.18
N PHE A 41 -0.50 8.36 -7.19
CA PHE A 41 0.27 8.56 -8.42
C PHE A 41 0.38 7.26 -9.24
N GLU A 42 0.70 6.12 -8.62
CA GLU A 42 0.79 4.83 -9.32
C GLU A 42 -0.54 4.41 -9.93
N LEU A 43 -1.64 4.58 -9.19
CA LEU A 43 -2.99 4.26 -9.67
C LEU A 43 -3.39 5.15 -10.85
N LEU A 44 -3.22 6.47 -10.72
CA LEU A 44 -3.50 7.43 -11.80
C LEU A 44 -2.62 7.18 -13.03
N SER A 45 -1.39 6.71 -12.85
CA SER A 45 -0.49 6.38 -13.96
C SER A 45 -0.88 5.10 -14.69
N GLY A 46 -1.59 4.19 -14.01
CA GLY A 46 -1.99 2.89 -14.55
C GLY A 46 -3.44 2.77 -14.99
N VAL A 47 -4.30 3.75 -14.64
CA VAL A 47 -5.74 3.69 -14.89
C VAL A 47 -6.07 3.85 -16.37
N ARG A 48 -7.06 3.08 -16.87
CA ARG A 48 -7.61 3.27 -18.21
C ARG A 48 -8.70 4.35 -18.17
N PRO A 49 -8.94 5.10 -19.27
CA PRO A 49 -9.97 6.14 -19.29
C PRO A 49 -11.36 5.67 -18.85
N ALA A 50 -11.73 4.42 -19.18
CA ALA A 50 -13.01 3.84 -18.79
C ALA A 50 -13.13 3.50 -17.29
N GLU A 51 -12.02 3.46 -16.56
CA GLU A 51 -11.93 3.09 -15.14
C GLU A 51 -11.72 4.31 -14.23
N GLN A 52 -11.61 5.51 -14.81
CA GLN A 52 -11.24 6.73 -14.07
C GLN A 52 -12.28 7.13 -13.02
N ASP A 53 -13.57 7.11 -13.38
CA ASP A 53 -14.64 7.49 -12.43
C ASP A 53 -14.71 6.53 -11.23
N ALA A 54 -14.50 5.23 -11.47
CA ALA A 54 -14.46 4.23 -10.40
C ALA A 54 -13.25 4.44 -9.48
N LEU A 55 -12.09 4.80 -10.05
CA LEU A 55 -10.90 5.12 -9.29
C LEU A 55 -11.08 6.38 -8.42
N GLU A 56 -11.67 7.44 -8.97
CA GLU A 56 -11.95 8.68 -8.23
C GLU A 56 -12.95 8.45 -7.09
N ALA A 57 -13.99 7.62 -7.31
CA ALA A 57 -14.91 7.23 -6.25
C ALA A 57 -14.16 6.49 -5.12
N LEU A 58 -13.26 5.57 -5.46
CA LEU A 58 -12.44 4.86 -4.48
C LEU A 58 -11.53 5.80 -3.69
N PHE A 59 -11.02 6.87 -4.31
CA PHE A 59 -10.16 7.84 -3.62
C PHE A 59 -10.86 8.54 -2.46
N SER A 60 -12.18 8.65 -2.46
CA SER A 60 -12.95 9.24 -1.37
C SER A 60 -12.93 8.42 -0.07
N VAL A 61 -12.56 7.14 -0.14
CA VAL A 61 -12.51 6.21 1.00
C VAL A 61 -11.25 6.41 1.84
N PHE A 62 -10.17 6.92 1.25
CA PHE A 62 -8.87 7.00 1.90
C PHE A 62 -8.54 8.42 2.37
N ALA A 63 -7.92 8.51 3.55
CA ALA A 63 -7.12 9.68 3.91
C ALA A 63 -5.79 9.62 3.14
N TRP A 64 -5.48 10.67 2.38
CA TRP A 64 -4.28 10.70 1.54
C TRP A 64 -3.11 11.38 2.24
N VAL A 65 -2.00 10.65 2.31
CA VAL A 65 -0.83 11.03 3.10
C VAL A 65 0.27 11.56 2.17
N PRO A 66 0.73 12.81 2.36
CA PRO A 66 1.84 13.35 1.58
C PRO A 66 3.17 12.73 1.99
N VAL A 67 4.15 12.76 1.08
CA VAL A 67 5.53 12.43 1.42
C VAL A 67 6.15 13.60 2.19
N THR A 68 6.52 13.37 3.44
CA THR A 68 7.12 14.39 4.32
C THR A 68 8.63 14.22 4.44
N GLU A 69 9.30 15.19 5.05
CA GLU A 69 10.74 15.09 5.36
C GLU A 69 11.03 13.89 6.28
N ASP A 70 10.21 13.67 7.32
CA ASP A 70 10.39 12.56 8.25
C ASP A 70 10.24 11.21 7.55
N ALA A 71 9.23 11.06 6.68
CA ALA A 71 9.07 9.88 5.84
C ALA A 71 10.31 9.64 4.96
N CYS A 72 10.86 10.70 4.34
CA CYS A 72 12.10 10.61 3.56
C CYS A 72 13.30 10.17 4.40
N ARG A 73 13.43 10.65 5.65
CA ARG A 73 14.51 10.28 6.55
C ARG A 73 14.43 8.81 6.97
N HIS A 74 13.24 8.34 7.35
CA HIS A 74 13.01 6.92 7.64
C HIS A 74 13.28 6.04 6.42
N ALA A 75 12.74 6.41 5.25
CA ALA A 75 12.98 5.70 3.99
C ALA A 75 14.47 5.59 3.65
N GLY A 76 15.23 6.69 3.82
CA GLY A 76 16.67 6.71 3.61
C GLY A 76 17.44 5.80 4.57
N ALA A 77 17.01 5.72 5.84
CA ALA A 77 17.59 4.82 6.81
C ALA A 77 17.32 3.33 6.46
N PHE A 78 16.09 3.01 6.07
CA PHE A 78 15.75 1.67 5.58
C PHE A 78 16.56 1.31 4.34
N ALA A 79 16.63 2.20 3.35
CA ALA A 79 17.37 1.91 2.13
C ALA A 79 18.87 1.74 2.37
N ARG A 80 19.47 2.47 3.32
CA ARG A 80 20.88 2.29 3.70
C ARG A 80 21.13 0.88 4.26
N THR A 81 20.15 0.33 4.96
CA THR A 81 20.22 -0.99 5.61
C THR A 81 19.95 -2.12 4.62
N TYR A 82 18.89 -2.01 3.81
CA TYR A 82 18.34 -3.14 3.05
C TYR A 82 18.70 -3.14 1.57
N ARG A 83 19.05 -2.00 0.94
CA ARG A 83 19.22 -1.91 -0.52
C ARG A 83 20.29 -2.86 -1.08
N ARG A 84 21.33 -3.16 -0.30
CA ARG A 84 22.41 -4.07 -0.71
C ARG A 84 22.02 -5.55 -0.61
N SER A 85 21.20 -5.91 0.37
CA SER A 85 20.79 -7.30 0.61
C SER A 85 19.47 -7.67 -0.08
N HIS A 86 18.67 -6.68 -0.49
CA HIS A 86 17.34 -6.86 -1.07
C HIS A 86 17.18 -5.98 -2.32
N SER A 87 17.71 -6.47 -3.45
CA SER A 87 17.78 -5.71 -4.71
C SER A 87 16.44 -5.44 -5.38
N GLY A 88 15.36 -6.08 -4.93
CA GLY A 88 14.01 -5.90 -5.47
C GLY A 88 13.22 -4.73 -4.90
N ILE A 89 13.74 -4.05 -3.87
CA ILE A 89 13.03 -2.96 -3.19
C ILE A 89 13.27 -1.64 -3.93
N GLY A 90 12.19 -1.05 -4.46
CA GLY A 90 12.20 0.22 -5.16
C GLY A 90 12.20 1.44 -4.24
N VAL A 91 12.40 2.62 -4.82
CA VAL A 91 12.36 3.89 -4.08
C VAL A 91 10.97 4.14 -3.47
N VAL A 92 9.90 3.81 -4.21
CA VAL A 92 8.53 3.95 -3.73
C VAL A 92 8.26 3.02 -2.55
N ASP A 93 8.71 1.76 -2.59
CA ASP A 93 8.58 0.84 -1.45
C ASP A 93 9.26 1.41 -0.18
N TYR A 94 10.48 1.96 -0.31
CA TYR A 94 11.15 2.60 0.83
C TYR A 94 10.41 3.83 1.36
N LEU A 95 9.86 4.66 0.46
CA LEU A 95 9.08 5.83 0.86
C LEU A 95 7.78 5.43 1.53
N LEU A 96 7.10 4.38 1.05
CA LEU A 96 5.89 3.86 1.68
C LEU A 96 6.20 3.29 3.07
N ALA A 97 7.29 2.54 3.22
CA ALA A 97 7.78 2.08 4.52
C ALA A 97 8.11 3.25 5.46
N GLY A 98 8.77 4.29 4.94
CA GLY A 98 9.06 5.51 5.68
C GLY A 98 7.79 6.23 6.14
N THR A 99 6.78 6.33 5.28
CA THR A 99 5.47 6.91 5.61
C THR A 99 4.76 6.11 6.69
N ALA A 100 4.72 4.78 6.57
CA ALA A 100 4.13 3.90 7.59
C ALA A 100 4.83 4.10 8.95
N GLN A 101 6.17 4.14 8.95
CA GLN A 101 6.98 4.36 10.15
C GLN A 101 6.70 5.73 10.80
N THR A 102 6.61 6.80 10.01
CA THR A 102 6.32 8.15 10.50
C THR A 102 4.95 8.25 11.15
N LEU A 103 3.95 7.57 10.59
CA LEU A 103 2.58 7.58 11.10
C LEU A 103 2.34 6.57 12.23
N GLY A 104 3.24 5.62 12.44
CA GLY A 104 2.98 4.45 13.28
C GLY A 104 1.80 3.61 12.76
N ALA A 105 1.61 3.57 11.44
CA ALA A 105 0.50 2.91 10.78
C ALA A 105 0.84 1.45 10.43
N ASP A 106 -0.19 0.59 10.42
CA ASP A 106 -0.03 -0.77 9.93
C ASP A 106 0.02 -0.74 8.40
N LEU A 107 1.17 -1.07 7.82
CA LEU A 107 1.30 -1.20 6.37
C LEU A 107 0.51 -2.42 5.89
N VAL A 108 -0.36 -2.23 4.91
CA VAL A 108 -1.18 -3.30 4.32
C VAL A 108 -0.77 -3.49 2.87
N THR A 109 -0.12 -4.62 2.57
CA THR A 109 0.44 -4.91 1.23
C THR A 109 0.42 -6.42 0.97
N THR A 110 0.29 -6.82 -0.30
CA THR A 110 0.53 -8.21 -0.72
C THR A 110 2.00 -8.46 -1.08
N ASN A 111 2.80 -7.40 -1.25
CA ASN A 111 4.23 -7.47 -1.61
C ASN A 111 5.15 -7.53 -0.38
N VAL A 112 4.82 -8.36 0.62
CA VAL A 112 5.53 -8.44 1.93
C VAL A 112 7.06 -8.51 1.80
N ARG A 113 7.57 -9.24 0.80
CA ARG A 113 9.02 -9.38 0.54
C ARG A 113 9.74 -8.05 0.24
N HIS A 114 9.04 -6.99 -0.15
CA HIS A 114 9.62 -5.67 -0.39
C HIS A 114 9.81 -4.87 0.90
N PHE A 115 9.28 -5.38 2.03
CA PHE A 115 9.25 -4.66 3.29
C PHE A 115 9.91 -5.44 4.43
N PRO A 116 11.18 -5.87 4.28
CA PRO A 116 11.90 -6.64 5.32
C PRO A 116 12.20 -5.83 6.59
N MET A 117 11.90 -4.53 6.60
CA MET A 117 12.05 -3.66 7.77
C MET A 117 10.92 -3.80 8.80
N PHE A 118 9.89 -4.58 8.50
CA PHE A 118 8.77 -4.85 9.41
C PHE A 118 8.71 -6.35 9.73
N ASP A 119 9.15 -6.72 10.93
CA ASP A 119 9.33 -8.13 11.32
C ASP A 119 8.04 -8.96 11.29
N ASP A 120 6.90 -8.36 11.64
CA ASP A 120 5.60 -9.01 11.75
C ASP A 120 4.66 -8.73 10.55
N LEU A 121 5.17 -8.16 9.46
CA LEU A 121 4.36 -7.87 8.29
C LEU A 121 3.89 -9.15 7.60
N ARG A 122 2.58 -9.23 7.35
CA ARG A 122 1.94 -10.36 6.67
C ARG A 122 0.99 -9.86 5.60
N ALA A 123 0.85 -10.64 4.54
CA ALA A 123 -0.15 -10.34 3.52
C ALA A 123 -1.55 -10.42 4.17
N PRO A 124 -2.44 -9.46 3.91
CA PRO A 124 -3.76 -9.43 4.54
C PRO A 124 -4.69 -10.55 4.05
N TYR A 125 -4.37 -11.11 2.88
CA TYR A 125 -5.04 -12.24 2.28
C TYR A 125 -4.06 -13.00 1.38
N SER A 126 -4.36 -14.27 1.12
CA SER A 126 -3.68 -15.08 0.12
C SER A 126 -4.45 -14.98 -1.20
N ASP A 127 -3.78 -14.53 -2.25
CA ASP A 127 -4.37 -14.53 -3.57
C ASP A 127 -4.60 -16.00 -4.00
N GLY A 128 -5.82 -16.37 -4.37
CA GLY A 128 -6.19 -17.74 -4.78
C GLY A 128 -5.55 -18.18 -6.10
N SER A 129 -4.54 -17.45 -6.57
CA SER A 129 -3.82 -17.63 -7.83
C SER A 129 -2.67 -18.65 -7.75
N HIS A 130 -2.48 -19.36 -6.62
CA HIS A 130 -1.85 -20.68 -6.64
C HIS A 130 -2.84 -21.75 -7.14
N LYS A 131 -3.23 -21.67 -8.41
CA LYS A 131 -3.69 -22.86 -9.14
C LYS A 131 -2.48 -23.55 -9.74
N SER A 132 -2.16 -24.70 -9.14
CA SER A 132 -1.51 -25.90 -9.71
C SER A 132 -0.19 -25.72 -10.47
#